data_AF-A0A2V9R998-F1
#
_entry.id   AF-A0A2V9R998-F1
#
_cell.length_a   1.000
_cell.length_b   1.000
_cell.length_c   1.000
_cell.angle_alpha   90.00
_cell.angle_beta   90.00
_cell.angle_gamma   90.00
#
_symmetry.space_group_name_H-M   'P 1'
#
loop_
_entity.id
_entity.type
_entity.pdbx_description
1 polymer ?
#
loop_
_entity_poly.entity_id
_entity_poly.type
_entity_poly.pdbx_seq_one_letter_code
_entity_poly.pdbx_strand_id
1 'polypeptide(L)'
;MTQEKSVRLTTREMLRRLGAAETIDAVCHVAGISREDFNSWWKSEVTVRVPDMTGPRRVGVTGLVEIERDEWGIPHIFAGTDDDLFFGFGYAMAQDRLFQLDYLRRRATGRLSEVLGPEGLESDTLVRTVGIHRMAAAEEATLPAETRKLLNAFSSGVNAVIEESCDLPPIEFDLL
;
A
#
# COMPACT_ATOMS: atom_id res chain seq x y z
N MET A 1 3.70 -34.72 32.71
CA MET A 1 4.62 -33.84 31.95
C MET A 1 4.07 -33.71 30.55
N THR A 2 3.25 -32.70 30.35
CA THR A 2 2.58 -32.43 29.06
C THR A 2 3.56 -31.61 28.23
N GLN A 3 4.07 -32.17 27.14
CA GLN A 3 4.88 -31.43 26.17
C GLN A 3 4.06 -30.25 25.64
N GLU A 4 4.49 -29.03 25.94
CA GLU A 4 4.07 -27.83 25.23
C GLU A 4 4.40 -28.03 23.76
N LYS A 5 3.37 -28.19 22.93
CA LYS A 5 3.52 -28.11 21.47
C LYS A 5 4.03 -26.70 21.18
N SER A 6 5.30 -26.60 20.78
CA SER A 6 5.87 -25.38 20.21
C SER A 6 5.02 -24.99 18.99
N VAL A 7 4.15 -24.00 19.16
CA VAL A 7 3.35 -23.44 18.07
C VAL A 7 4.29 -22.54 17.28
N ARG A 8 4.69 -22.97 16.08
CA ARG A 8 5.40 -22.08 15.15
C ARG A 8 4.43 -20.98 14.72
N LEU A 9 4.76 -19.73 15.02
CA LEU A 9 4.02 -18.58 14.52
C LEU A 9 4.13 -18.53 12.98
N THR A 10 3.02 -18.19 12.34
CA THR A 10 2.99 -17.82 10.92
C THR A 10 3.60 -16.42 10.71
N THR A 11 4.01 -16.10 9.47
CA THR A 11 4.51 -14.76 9.11
C THR A 11 3.53 -13.65 9.53
N ARG A 12 2.23 -13.82 9.24
CA ARG A 12 1.21 -12.82 9.62
C ARG A 12 1.08 -12.65 11.13
N GLU A 13 1.21 -13.71 11.91
CA GLU A 13 1.19 -13.60 13.38
C GLU A 13 2.42 -12.88 13.92
N MET A 14 3.60 -13.15 13.35
CA MET A 14 4.82 -12.44 13.72
C MET A 14 4.72 -10.94 13.40
N LEU A 15 4.23 -10.58 12.21
CA LEU A 15 4.02 -9.19 11.79
C LEU A 15 3.01 -8.46 12.70
N ARG A 16 1.85 -9.07 12.98
CA ARG A 16 0.85 -8.45 13.89
C ARG A 16 1.39 -8.18 15.28
N ARG A 17 2.22 -9.07 15.84
CA ARG A 17 2.85 -8.85 17.15
C ARG A 17 3.82 -7.67 17.12
N LEU A 18 4.64 -7.57 16.06
CA LEU A 18 5.52 -6.42 15.86
C LEU A 18 4.73 -5.12 15.73
N GLY A 19 3.61 -5.14 15.00
CA GLY A 19 2.70 -4.01 14.86
C GLY A 19 2.02 -3.60 16.17
N ALA A 20 1.73 -4.56 17.04
CA ALA A 20 1.25 -4.33 18.41
C ALA A 20 2.35 -3.85 19.39
N ALA A 21 3.50 -3.44 18.87
CA ALA A 21 4.66 -2.97 19.63
C ALA A 21 5.29 -4.01 20.57
N GLU A 22 5.11 -5.31 20.34
CA GLU A 22 5.91 -6.34 21.00
C GLU A 22 7.37 -6.22 20.57
N THR A 23 8.30 -6.43 21.51
CA THR A 23 9.73 -6.39 21.18
C THR A 23 10.12 -7.60 20.34
N ILE A 24 11.15 -7.46 19.51
CA ILE A 24 11.70 -8.57 18.70
C ILE A 24 12.04 -9.77 19.60
N ASP A 25 12.60 -9.55 20.79
CA ASP A 25 12.95 -10.62 21.71
C ASP A 25 11.72 -11.38 22.24
N ALA A 26 10.61 -10.69 22.49
CA ALA A 26 9.34 -11.32 22.86
C ALA A 26 8.78 -12.16 21.71
N VAL A 27 8.80 -11.64 20.48
CA VAL A 27 8.36 -12.37 19.29
C VAL A 27 9.23 -13.61 19.06
N CYS A 28 10.56 -13.49 19.16
CA CYS A 28 11.50 -14.60 19.06
C CYS A 28 11.23 -15.68 20.12
N HIS A 29 10.99 -15.26 21.37
CA HIS A 29 10.68 -16.17 22.47
C HIS A 29 9.41 -16.99 22.19
N VAL A 30 8.32 -16.33 21.78
CA VAL A 30 7.05 -17.01 21.46
C VAL A 30 7.17 -17.90 20.22
N ALA A 31 7.87 -17.44 19.18
CA ALA A 31 8.09 -18.21 17.95
C ALA A 31 9.07 -19.38 18.14
N GLY A 32 9.86 -19.39 19.23
CA GLY A 32 10.90 -20.39 19.46
C GLY A 32 12.06 -20.29 18.46
N ILE A 33 12.39 -19.08 18.00
CA ILE A 33 13.45 -18.83 17.02
C ILE A 33 14.57 -17.97 17.62
N SER A 34 15.79 -18.09 17.06
CA SER A 34 16.89 -17.23 17.44
C SER A 34 16.75 -15.82 16.84
N ARG A 35 17.51 -14.85 17.37
CA ARG A 35 17.60 -13.50 16.78
C ARG A 35 18.17 -13.53 15.36
N GLU A 36 19.06 -14.47 15.07
CA GLU A 36 19.65 -14.64 13.74
C GLU A 36 18.63 -15.17 12.72
N ASP A 37 17.83 -16.16 13.13
CA ASP A 37 16.72 -16.68 12.32
C ASP A 37 15.68 -15.60 12.06
N PHE A 38 15.34 -14.80 13.08
CA PHE A 38 14.44 -13.65 12.93
C PHE A 38 14.98 -12.65 11.92
N ASN A 39 16.26 -12.26 12.00
CA ASN A 39 16.85 -11.31 11.05
C ASN A 39 16.84 -11.84 9.62
N SER A 40 17.09 -13.15 9.46
CA SER A 40 17.05 -13.82 8.15
C SER A 40 15.63 -13.87 7.58
N TRP A 41 14.64 -14.21 8.42
CA TRP A 41 13.23 -14.15 8.07
C TRP A 41 12.81 -12.73 7.70
N TRP A 42 13.10 -11.73 8.54
CA TRP A 42 12.76 -10.33 8.32
C TRP A 42 13.31 -9.83 6.99
N LYS A 43 14.59 -10.11 6.70
CA LYS A 43 15.21 -9.74 5.43
C LYS A 43 14.50 -10.38 4.23
N SER A 44 14.17 -11.67 4.31
CA SER A 44 13.43 -12.36 3.26
C SER A 44 12.03 -11.75 3.06
N GLU A 45 11.34 -11.46 4.16
CA GLU A 45 9.97 -10.93 4.17
C GLU A 45 9.90 -9.52 3.57
N VAL A 46 10.82 -8.63 3.94
CA VAL A 46 10.84 -7.27 3.35
C VAL A 46 11.23 -7.30 1.88
N THR A 47 12.15 -8.20 1.47
CA THR A 47 12.59 -8.28 0.07
C THR A 47 11.49 -8.79 -0.86
N VAL A 48 10.72 -9.80 -0.46
CA VAL A 48 9.66 -10.35 -1.33
C VAL A 48 8.48 -9.39 -1.54
N ARG A 49 8.33 -8.38 -0.67
CA ARG A 49 7.28 -7.35 -0.75
C ARG A 49 7.67 -6.13 -1.57
N VAL A 50 8.93 -6.02 -2.00
CA VAL A 50 9.33 -4.96 -2.93
C VAL A 50 8.78 -5.32 -4.32
N PRO A 51 7.96 -4.46 -4.95
CA PRO A 51 7.40 -4.74 -6.27
C PRO A 51 8.52 -4.95 -7.31
N ASP A 52 8.36 -5.95 -8.17
CA ASP A 52 9.21 -6.08 -9.34
C ASP A 52 8.84 -4.99 -10.37
N MET A 53 9.75 -4.03 -10.51
CA MET A 53 9.61 -2.86 -11.39
C MET A 53 10.15 -3.12 -12.80
N THR A 54 10.56 -4.36 -13.11
CA THR A 54 11.20 -4.69 -14.38
C THR A 54 10.30 -5.54 -15.27
N GLY A 55 10.55 -5.42 -16.58
CA GLY A 55 9.90 -6.24 -17.60
C GLY A 55 8.49 -5.77 -17.98
N PRO A 56 7.95 -6.36 -19.05
CA PRO A 56 6.65 -5.97 -19.57
C PRO A 56 5.51 -6.44 -18.65
N ARG A 57 4.48 -5.59 -18.52
CA ARG A 57 3.22 -5.88 -17.85
C ARG A 57 2.07 -5.65 -18.82
N ARG A 58 0.98 -6.40 -18.66
CA ARG A 58 -0.27 -6.22 -19.42
C ARG A 58 -1.38 -5.87 -18.44
N VAL A 59 -1.65 -4.58 -18.34
CA VAL A 59 -2.65 -3.98 -17.47
C VAL A 59 -3.47 -2.98 -18.28
N GLY A 60 -4.58 -2.48 -17.74
CA GLY A 60 -5.63 -1.72 -18.46
C GLY A 60 -5.24 -0.39 -19.13
N VAL A 61 -4.24 -0.40 -19.99
CA VAL A 61 -3.81 0.66 -20.91
C VAL A 61 -4.22 0.32 -22.34
N THR A 62 -4.36 1.35 -23.17
CA THR A 62 -4.74 1.20 -24.59
C THR A 62 -3.53 1.17 -25.52
N GLY A 63 -2.45 1.86 -25.13
CA GLY A 63 -1.17 1.89 -25.83
C GLY A 63 0.00 1.40 -24.97
N LEU A 64 1.21 1.54 -25.52
CA LEU A 64 2.45 1.30 -24.77
C LEU A 64 2.68 2.44 -23.78
N VAL A 65 2.95 2.07 -22.53
CA VAL A 65 3.43 2.96 -21.47
C VAL A 65 4.81 2.48 -21.04
N GLU A 66 5.79 3.36 -21.09
CA GLU A 66 7.15 3.10 -20.64
C GLU A 66 7.42 3.85 -19.34
N ILE A 67 7.89 3.15 -18.32
CA ILE A 67 8.27 3.72 -17.02
C ILE A 67 9.75 3.43 -16.82
N GLU A 68 10.58 4.44 -17.03
CA GLU A 68 12.02 4.37 -16.80
C GLU A 68 12.35 4.97 -15.44
N ARG A 69 13.21 4.31 -14.65
CA ARG A 69 13.66 4.85 -13.37
C ARG A 69 15.14 5.22 -13.45
N ASP A 70 15.48 6.41 -12.98
CA ASP A 70 16.86 6.87 -12.91
C ASP A 70 17.63 6.18 -11.76
N GLU A 71 18.90 6.58 -11.57
CA GLU A 71 19.77 6.04 -10.51
C GLU A 71 19.25 6.29 -9.08
N TRP A 72 18.33 7.24 -8.91
CA TRP A 72 17.68 7.59 -7.65
C TRP A 72 16.29 6.95 -7.50
N GLY A 73 15.85 6.17 -8.49
CA GLY A 73 14.54 5.53 -8.52
C GLY A 73 13.40 6.45 -8.94
N ILE A 74 13.68 7.66 -9.45
CA ILE A 74 12.65 8.61 -9.89
C ILE A 74 12.02 8.09 -11.19
N PRO A 75 10.68 7.90 -11.26
CA PRO A 75 10.03 7.41 -12.47
C PRO A 75 9.83 8.52 -13.51
N HIS A 76 10.29 8.26 -14.73
CA HIS A 76 10.03 9.00 -15.96
C HIS A 76 9.03 8.19 -16.79
N ILE A 77 7.86 8.77 -17.07
CA ILE A 77 6.74 8.05 -17.68
C ILE A 77 6.50 8.60 -19.08
N PHE A 78 6.44 7.70 -20.06
CA PHE A 78 6.20 8.02 -21.47
C PHE A 78 5.00 7.24 -21.98
N ALA A 79 4.11 7.93 -22.70
CA ALA A 79 2.94 7.32 -23.31
C ALA A 79 2.50 8.11 -24.55
N GLY A 80 1.75 7.46 -25.44
CA GLY A 80 1.22 8.08 -26.66
C GLY A 80 -0.06 8.90 -26.46
N THR A 81 -0.71 8.77 -25.29
CA THR A 81 -1.94 9.49 -24.94
C THR A 81 -1.89 9.96 -23.49
N ASP A 82 -2.63 11.02 -23.17
CA ASP A 82 -2.71 11.52 -21.80
C ASP A 82 -3.37 10.50 -20.85
N ASP A 83 -4.35 9.72 -21.32
CA ASP A 83 -4.99 8.68 -20.50
C ASP A 83 -3.96 7.62 -20.08
N ASP A 84 -3.20 7.09 -21.03
CA ASP A 84 -2.16 6.10 -20.77
C ASP A 84 -1.03 6.69 -19.91
N LEU A 85 -0.70 7.98 -20.09
CA LEU A 85 0.30 8.69 -19.27
C LEU A 85 -0.16 8.77 -17.80
N PHE A 86 -1.41 9.20 -17.56
CA PHE A 86 -1.95 9.30 -16.21
C PHE A 86 -2.14 7.93 -15.55
N PHE A 87 -2.49 6.91 -16.33
CA PHE A 87 -2.45 5.52 -15.87
C PHE A 87 -1.04 5.14 -15.39
N GLY A 88 -0.02 5.37 -16.23
CA GLY A 88 1.38 5.10 -15.88
C GLY A 88 1.83 5.86 -14.63
N PHE A 89 1.33 7.09 -14.45
CA PHE A 89 1.61 7.90 -13.27
C PHE A 89 1.01 7.31 -11.99
N GLY A 90 -0.26 6.91 -12.02
CA GLY A 90 -0.89 6.22 -10.88
C GLY A 90 -0.21 4.90 -10.56
N TYR A 91 0.15 4.14 -11.59
CA TYR A 91 0.85 2.88 -11.47
C TYR A 91 2.22 3.04 -10.81
N ALA A 92 3.08 3.94 -11.33
CA ALA A 92 4.40 4.20 -10.75
C ALA A 92 4.30 4.67 -9.29
N MET A 93 3.36 5.59 -9.00
CA MET A 93 3.16 6.10 -7.65
C MET A 93 2.72 4.99 -6.68
N ALA A 94 1.83 4.08 -7.11
CA ALA A 94 1.41 2.98 -6.28
C ALA A 94 2.55 1.97 -6.03
N GLN A 95 3.37 1.65 -7.02
CA GLN A 95 4.54 0.78 -6.80
C GLN A 95 5.45 1.31 -5.68
N ASP A 96 5.63 2.63 -5.61
CA ASP A 96 6.55 3.23 -4.65
C ASP A 96 5.87 3.58 -3.31
N ARG A 97 4.57 3.91 -3.31
CA ARG A 97 3.87 4.61 -2.21
C ARG A 97 2.47 4.08 -1.89
N LEU A 98 2.13 2.85 -2.26
CA LEU A 98 0.77 2.31 -2.08
C LEU A 98 0.21 2.49 -0.66
N PHE A 99 0.98 2.18 0.40
CA PHE A 99 0.53 2.40 1.77
C PHE A 99 0.23 3.87 2.06
N GLN A 100 1.11 4.79 1.63
CA GLN A 100 0.91 6.23 1.82
C GLN A 100 -0.35 6.73 1.09
N LEU A 101 -0.62 6.23 -0.11
CA LEU A 101 -1.83 6.55 -0.86
C LEU A 101 -3.09 6.10 -0.10
N ASP A 102 -3.11 4.85 0.39
CA ASP A 102 -4.26 4.35 1.16
C ASP A 102 -4.44 5.12 2.49
N TYR A 103 -3.35 5.39 3.20
CA TYR A 103 -3.36 6.18 4.42
C TYR A 103 -3.96 7.58 4.19
N LEU A 104 -3.50 8.30 3.16
CA LEU A 104 -4.00 9.64 2.85
C LEU A 104 -5.46 9.61 2.39
N ARG A 105 -5.84 8.60 1.59
CA ARG A 105 -7.24 8.38 1.17
C ARG A 105 -8.14 8.14 2.38
N ARG A 106 -7.73 7.27 3.32
CA ARG A 106 -8.46 7.03 4.57
C ARG A 106 -8.55 8.30 5.40
N ARG A 107 -7.45 9.04 5.55
CA ARG A 107 -7.44 10.32 6.27
C ARG A 107 -8.42 11.31 5.68
N ALA A 108 -8.41 11.51 4.36
CA ALA A 108 -9.30 12.43 3.66
C ALA A 108 -10.79 12.01 3.69
N THR A 109 -11.06 10.72 3.89
CA THR A 109 -12.42 10.16 3.97
C THR A 109 -12.89 9.90 5.41
N GLY A 110 -12.05 10.19 6.39
CA GLY A 110 -12.30 9.93 7.81
C GLY A 110 -12.37 8.43 8.14
N ARG A 111 -11.49 7.61 7.59
CA ARG A 111 -11.49 6.14 7.78
C ARG A 111 -10.18 5.62 8.37
N LEU A 112 -9.40 6.46 9.04
CA LEU A 112 -8.13 6.03 9.66
C LEU A 112 -8.37 5.11 10.86
N SER A 113 -9.44 5.32 11.62
CA SER A 113 -9.77 4.47 12.78
C SER A 113 -10.06 3.01 12.42
N GLU A 114 -10.34 2.71 11.15
CA GLU A 114 -10.48 1.32 10.68
C GLU A 114 -9.18 0.53 10.71
N VAL A 115 -8.02 1.21 10.66
CA VAL A 115 -6.69 0.57 10.62
C VAL A 115 -5.83 0.97 11.82
N LEU A 116 -6.03 2.17 12.39
CA LEU A 116 -5.29 2.63 13.58
C LEU A 116 -6.09 2.49 14.87
N GLY A 117 -7.34 2.01 14.80
CA GLY A 117 -8.22 1.93 15.95
C GLY A 117 -8.47 3.31 16.60
N PRO A 118 -8.48 3.41 17.94
CA PRO A 118 -8.79 4.65 18.66
C PRO A 118 -7.91 5.85 18.28
N GLU A 119 -6.66 5.63 17.89
CA GLU A 119 -5.72 6.71 17.53
C GLU A 119 -6.16 7.48 16.28
N GLY A 120 -6.91 6.85 15.38
CA GLY A 120 -7.45 7.50 14.17
C GLY A 120 -8.73 8.32 14.40
N LEU A 121 -9.39 8.17 15.56
CA LEU A 121 -10.75 8.67 15.78
C LEU A 121 -10.84 10.21 15.75
N GLU A 122 -9.85 10.91 16.29
CA GLU A 122 -9.83 12.37 16.31
C GLU A 122 -9.75 12.94 14.88
N SER A 123 -8.82 12.41 14.06
CA SER A 123 -8.69 12.78 12.65
C SER A 123 -9.98 12.49 11.88
N ASP A 124 -10.58 11.32 12.09
CA ASP A 124 -11.80 10.92 11.41
C ASP A 124 -12.98 11.84 11.77
N THR A 125 -13.08 12.20 13.05
CA THR A 125 -14.10 13.13 13.56
C THR A 125 -13.94 14.51 12.94
N LEU A 126 -12.71 15.04 12.93
CA LEU A 126 -12.41 16.35 12.35
C LEU A 126 -12.78 16.40 10.85
N VAL A 127 -12.28 15.44 10.08
CA VAL A 127 -12.46 15.42 8.61
C VAL A 127 -13.94 15.25 8.24
N ARG A 128 -14.69 14.42 8.99
CA ARG A 128 -16.15 14.29 8.79
C ARG A 128 -16.92 15.53 9.21
N THR A 129 -16.49 16.22 10.27
CA THR A 129 -17.11 17.46 10.75
C THR A 129 -16.96 18.57 9.71
N VAL A 130 -15.77 18.73 9.15
CA VAL A 130 -15.53 19.67 8.03
C VAL A 130 -16.27 19.21 6.77
N GLY A 131 -16.36 17.90 6.55
CA GLY A 131 -17.09 17.31 5.43
C GLY A 131 -16.26 17.23 4.14
N ILE A 132 -14.93 17.07 4.25
CA ILE A 132 -13.99 17.05 3.12
C ILE A 132 -14.43 16.09 2.03
N HIS A 133 -14.80 14.85 2.38
CA HIS A 133 -15.22 13.85 1.40
C HIS A 133 -16.50 14.25 0.65
N ARG A 134 -17.47 14.84 1.36
CA ARG A 134 -18.72 15.34 0.74
C ARG A 134 -18.43 16.49 -0.23
N MET A 135 -17.52 17.40 0.16
CA MET A 135 -17.10 18.51 -0.70
C MET A 135 -16.40 17.98 -1.96
N ALA A 136 -15.46 17.06 -1.81
CA ALA A 136 -14.76 16.44 -2.92
C ALA A 136 -15.73 15.75 -3.91
N ALA A 137 -16.73 14.99 -3.40
CA ALA A 137 -17.73 14.35 -4.26
C ALA A 137 -18.61 15.37 -5.02
N ALA A 138 -18.98 16.48 -4.36
CA ALA A 138 -19.75 17.54 -5.00
C ALA A 138 -18.91 18.27 -6.08
N GLU A 139 -17.63 18.54 -5.80
CA GLU A 139 -16.71 19.15 -6.76
C GLU A 139 -16.42 18.22 -7.93
N GLU A 140 -16.21 16.93 -7.68
CA GLU A 140 -15.99 15.93 -8.73
C GLU A 140 -17.13 15.96 -9.75
N ALA A 141 -18.39 16.08 -9.30
CA ALA A 141 -19.56 16.18 -10.18
C ALA A 141 -19.53 17.40 -11.13
N THR A 142 -18.77 18.44 -10.81
CA THR A 142 -18.62 19.67 -11.61
C THR A 142 -17.39 19.68 -12.53
N LEU A 143 -16.51 18.69 -12.41
CA LEU A 143 -15.29 18.64 -13.21
C LEU A 143 -15.57 18.48 -14.70
N PRO A 144 -14.75 19.11 -15.57
CA PRO A 144 -14.76 18.82 -17.00
C PRO A 144 -14.56 17.32 -17.26
N ALA A 145 -15.21 16.81 -18.31
CA ALA A 145 -15.16 15.39 -18.67
C ALA A 145 -13.72 14.89 -18.85
N GLU A 146 -12.87 15.68 -19.52
CA GLU A 146 -11.45 15.36 -19.71
C GLU A 146 -10.70 15.24 -18.38
N THR A 147 -10.91 16.16 -17.43
CA THR A 147 -10.26 16.08 -16.11
C THR A 147 -10.70 14.84 -15.34
N ARG A 148 -12.00 14.51 -15.36
CA ARG A 148 -12.50 13.28 -14.72
C ARG A 148 -11.88 12.04 -15.35
N LYS A 149 -11.73 12.04 -16.68
CA LYS A 149 -11.11 10.94 -17.43
C LYS A 149 -9.66 10.68 -16.98
N LEU A 150 -8.85 11.73 -16.87
CA LEU A 150 -7.45 11.62 -16.41
C LEU A 150 -7.35 11.17 -14.93
N LEU A 151 -8.23 11.67 -14.06
CA LEU A 151 -8.29 11.21 -12.65
C LEU A 151 -8.67 9.73 -12.54
N ASN A 152 -9.59 9.28 -13.40
CA ASN A 152 -9.98 7.87 -13.47
C ASN A 152 -8.84 7.00 -14.03
N ALA A 153 -8.11 7.48 -15.03
CA ALA A 153 -6.94 6.78 -15.56
C ALA A 153 -5.85 6.61 -14.50
N PHE A 154 -5.52 7.70 -13.77
CA PHE A 154 -4.63 7.65 -12.62
C PHE A 154 -5.09 6.63 -11.56
N SER A 155 -6.35 6.71 -11.15
CA SER A 155 -6.91 5.78 -10.15
C SER A 155 -6.88 4.32 -10.65
N SER A 156 -7.06 4.10 -11.96
CA SER A 156 -6.98 2.76 -12.57
C SER A 156 -5.56 2.21 -12.54
N GLY A 157 -4.54 3.05 -12.74
CA GLY A 157 -3.14 2.67 -12.59
C GLY A 157 -2.80 2.25 -11.16
N VAL A 158 -3.30 2.98 -10.16
CA VAL A 158 -3.18 2.60 -8.74
C VAL A 158 -3.85 1.27 -8.47
N ASN A 159 -5.09 1.08 -8.97
CA ASN A 159 -5.84 -0.16 -8.79
C ASN A 159 -5.16 -1.37 -9.44
N ALA A 160 -4.50 -1.19 -10.59
CA ALA A 160 -3.74 -2.26 -11.22
C ALA A 160 -2.60 -2.77 -10.31
N VAL A 161 -1.88 -1.88 -9.60
CA VAL A 161 -0.86 -2.30 -8.63
C VAL A 161 -1.48 -2.99 -7.42
N ILE A 162 -2.65 -2.55 -6.96
CA ILE A 162 -3.38 -3.24 -5.87
C ILE A 162 -3.74 -4.67 -6.30
N GLU A 163 -4.23 -4.84 -7.52
CA GLU A 163 -4.56 -6.15 -8.09
C GLU A 163 -3.31 -7.03 -8.25
N GLU A 164 -2.19 -6.48 -8.70
CA GLU A 164 -0.93 -7.22 -8.80
C GLU A 164 -0.32 -7.60 -7.45
N SER A 165 -0.51 -6.77 -6.42
CA SER A 165 0.03 -6.99 -5.09
C SER A 165 -0.62 -8.19 -4.38
N CYS A 166 -1.83 -8.60 -4.79
CA CYS A 166 -2.54 -9.80 -4.33
C CYS A 166 -2.39 -10.04 -2.81
N ASP A 167 -1.71 -11.13 -2.44
CA ASP A 167 -1.52 -11.64 -1.08
C ASP A 167 -0.29 -11.08 -0.37
N LEU A 168 0.53 -10.25 -1.06
CA LEU A 168 1.79 -9.68 -0.58
C LEU A 168 1.78 -8.15 -0.72
N PRO A 169 0.89 -7.45 0.00
CA PRO A 169 0.90 -5.99 0.01
C PRO A 169 2.17 -5.45 0.69
N PRO A 170 2.41 -4.12 0.60
CA PRO A 170 3.41 -3.46 1.43
C PRO A 170 3.29 -3.87 2.91
N ILE A 171 4.42 -3.96 3.59
CA ILE A 171 4.50 -4.59 4.92
C ILE A 171 3.58 -3.93 5.96
N GLU A 172 3.34 -2.62 5.83
CA GLU A 172 2.49 -1.84 6.72
C GLU A 172 1.06 -2.39 6.81
N PHE A 173 0.54 -3.00 5.73
CA PHE A 173 -0.81 -3.57 5.71
C PHE A 173 -0.95 -4.84 6.56
N ASP A 174 0.15 -5.56 6.82
CA ASP A 174 0.14 -6.74 7.71
C ASP A 174 0.60 -6.40 9.14
N LEU A 175 1.21 -5.22 9.33
CA LEU A 175 1.58 -4.70 10.65
C LEU A 175 0.38 -4.04 11.35
N LEU A 176 -0.54 -3.41 10.61
CA LEU A 176 -1.70 -2.70 11.16
C LEU A 176 -2.96 -3.57 11.31
#